data_AF-A0A7W1LXX1-F1
#
_entry.id   AF-A0A7W1LXX1-F1
#
_cell.length_a   1.000
_cell.length_b   1.000
_cell.length_c   1.000
_cell.angle_alpha   90.00
_cell.angle_beta   90.00
_cell.angle_gamma   90.00
#
_symmetry.space_group_name_H-M   'P 1'
#
loop_
_entity.id
_entity.type
_entity.pdbx_description
1 polymer ?
#
loop_
_entity_poly.entity_id
_entity_poly.type
_entity_poly.pdbx_seq_one_letter_code
_entity_poly.pdbx_strand_id
1 'polypeptide(L)'
;MTGTVTRPLFIKRVRDEARDTRSFDMLTEGAQGKHGLTFTPGQVAMLRVGDERPSYFAFASAPEDEEVEFLVKHGGGTGGLFYEMSDGSRVELV
;
A
#
# COMPACT_ATOMS: atom_id res chain seq x y z
N MET A 1 -11.56 7.01 23.38
CA MET A 1 -10.42 6.87 22.44
C MET A 1 -10.49 5.48 21.85
N THR A 2 -11.18 5.30 20.72
CA THR A 2 -11.06 4.07 19.92
C THR A 2 -9.68 4.12 19.27
N GLY A 3 -8.73 3.32 19.75
CA GLY A 3 -7.43 3.19 19.11
C GLY A 3 -7.64 2.72 17.68
N THR A 4 -7.19 3.50 16.71
CA THR A 4 -7.19 3.09 15.32
C THR A 4 -6.30 1.86 15.20
N VAL A 5 -6.87 0.72 14.85
CA VAL A 5 -6.12 -0.52 14.67
C VAL A 5 -5.32 -0.36 13.39
N THR A 6 -4.02 -0.12 13.51
CA THR A 6 -3.14 -0.08 12.34
C THR A 6 -2.69 -1.48 11.98
N ARG A 7 -2.67 -1.80 10.68
CA ARG A 7 -2.17 -3.07 10.17
C ARG A 7 -0.97 -2.84 9.25
N PRO A 8 0.19 -3.46 9.53
CA PRO A 8 1.35 -3.34 8.65
C PRO A 8 1.17 -4.06 7.31
N LEU A 9 1.60 -3.36 6.26
CA LEU A 9 1.80 -3.86 4.91
C LEU A 9 3.29 -3.78 4.56
N PHE A 10 3.81 -4.80 3.90
CA PHE A 10 5.19 -4.87 3.46
C PHE A 10 5.25 -4.92 1.94
N ILE A 11 6.11 -4.08 1.36
CA ILE A 11 6.35 -4.06 -0.08
C ILE A 11 7.11 -5.33 -0.46
N LYS A 12 6.56 -6.11 -1.38
CA LYS A 12 7.15 -7.35 -1.90
C LYS A 12 7.88 -7.11 -3.21
N ARG A 13 7.35 -6.21 -4.03
CA ARG A 13 7.89 -5.85 -5.34
C ARG A 13 7.51 -4.42 -5.68
N VAL A 14 8.45 -3.71 -6.29
CA VAL A 14 8.22 -2.42 -6.95
C VAL A 14 8.42 -2.57 -8.46
N ARG A 15 7.51 -2.01 -9.26
CA ARG A 15 7.60 -1.99 -10.73
C ARG A 15 7.44 -0.57 -11.25
N ASP A 16 8.25 -0.19 -12.23
CA ASP A 16 8.04 1.06 -12.99
C ASP A 16 6.98 0.78 -14.08
N GLU A 17 5.80 1.40 -13.96
CA GLU A 17 4.67 1.17 -14.87
C GLU A 17 4.56 2.24 -15.96
N ALA A 18 4.86 3.49 -15.61
CA ALA A 18 4.87 4.61 -16.54
C ALA A 18 5.82 5.70 -16.05
N ARG A 19 5.98 6.76 -16.85
CA ARG A 19 6.74 7.94 -16.42
C ARG A 19 6.20 8.45 -15.08
N ASP A 20 7.07 8.50 -14.09
CA ASP A 20 6.78 8.98 -12.74
C ASP A 20 5.67 8.17 -12.03
N THR A 21 5.42 6.92 -12.42
CA THR A 21 4.41 6.05 -11.79
C THR A 21 4.98 4.66 -11.54
N ARG A 22 4.84 4.19 -10.30
CA ARG A 22 5.28 2.87 -9.85
C ARG A 22 4.12 2.08 -9.27
N SER A 23 4.18 0.76 -9.43
CA SER A 23 3.31 -0.16 -8.71
C SER A 23 4.03 -0.83 -7.56
N PHE A 24 3.27 -1.11 -6.51
CA PHE A 24 3.75 -1.67 -5.25
C PHE A 24 2.87 -2.87 -4.89
N ASP A 25 3.42 -4.07 -5.07
CA ASP A 25 2.78 -5.30 -4.61
C ASP A 25 3.06 -5.47 -3.12
N MET A 26 2.03 -5.71 -2.31
CA MET A 26 2.14 -5.72 -0.85
C MET A 26 1.45 -6.92 -0.20
N LEU A 27 1.97 -7.31 0.96
CA LEU A 27 1.38 -8.31 1.83
C LEU A 27 1.24 -7.78 3.25
N THR A 28 0.21 -8.23 3.97
CA THR A 28 0.12 -7.95 5.41
C THR A 28 1.14 -8.78 6.19
N GLU A 29 1.53 -8.28 7.36
CA GLU A 29 2.37 -9.05 8.28
C GLU A 29 1.82 -10.46 8.55
N GLY A 30 2.70 -11.47 8.43
CA GLY A 30 2.34 -12.87 8.67
C GLY A 30 1.52 -13.54 7.56
N ALA A 31 1.24 -12.87 6.43
CA ALA A 31 0.55 -13.48 5.30
C ALA A 31 1.33 -14.66 4.70
N GLN A 32 0.66 -15.81 4.54
CA GLN A 32 1.19 -17.01 3.87
C GLN A 32 0.44 -17.23 2.55
N GLY A 33 0.79 -16.46 1.51
CA GLY A 33 0.27 -16.63 0.15
C GLY A 33 -1.02 -15.85 -0.20
N LYS A 34 -1.64 -15.14 0.76
CA LYS A 34 -2.72 -14.17 0.48
C LYS A 34 -2.60 -12.94 1.36
N HIS A 35 -2.86 -11.76 0.79
CA HIS A 35 -2.75 -10.47 1.48
C HIS A 35 -3.74 -10.32 2.65
N GLY A 36 -4.81 -11.13 2.73
CA GLY A 36 -5.68 -11.20 3.90
C GLY A 36 -6.44 -9.90 4.20
N LEU A 37 -6.66 -9.08 3.17
CA LEU A 37 -7.50 -7.88 3.22
C LEU A 37 -8.83 -8.21 2.55
N THR A 38 -9.93 -7.66 3.05
CA THR A 38 -11.24 -7.73 2.40
C THR A 38 -11.60 -6.34 1.91
N PHE A 39 -11.83 -6.20 0.61
CA PHE A 39 -12.24 -4.94 -0.01
C PHE A 39 -13.12 -5.21 -1.23
N THR A 40 -13.84 -4.18 -1.68
CA THR A 40 -14.60 -4.24 -2.95
C THR A 40 -13.81 -3.52 -4.04
N PRO A 41 -13.83 -3.97 -5.31
CA PRO A 41 -13.18 -3.25 -6.41
C PRO A 41 -13.60 -1.78 -6.47
N GLY A 42 -12.62 -0.89 -6.64
CA GLY A 42 -12.81 0.56 -6.61
C GLY A 42 -12.76 1.21 -5.21
N GLN A 43 -12.64 0.42 -4.15
CA GLN A 43 -12.40 0.93 -2.79
C GLN A 43 -10.98 1.51 -2.66
N VAL A 44 -10.82 2.40 -1.68
CA VAL A 44 -9.53 2.98 -1.28
C VAL A 44 -9.10 2.49 0.10
N ALA A 45 -7.79 2.33 0.28
CA ALA A 45 -7.13 2.18 1.57
C ALA A 45 -6.67 3.56 2.08
N MET A 46 -6.61 3.71 3.40
CA MET A 46 -5.92 4.84 4.03
C MET A 46 -4.56 4.36 4.51
N LEU A 47 -3.48 4.87 3.90
CA LEU A 47 -2.11 4.43 4.17
C LEU A 47 -1.30 5.55 4.80
N ARG A 48 -0.42 5.18 5.73
CA ARG A 48 0.57 6.06 6.37
C ARG A 48 1.98 5.53 6.14
N VAL A 49 2.90 6.44 5.81
CA VAL A 49 4.33 6.18 5.65
C VAL A 49 5.09 7.01 6.68
N GLY A 50 5.81 6.35 7.59
CA GLY A 50 6.50 7.02 8.70
C GLY A 50 5.55 7.86 9.57
N ASP A 51 5.97 9.07 9.91
CA ASP A 51 5.20 10.02 10.74
C ASP A 51 4.28 10.95 9.93
N GLU A 52 4.13 10.71 8.61
CA GLU A 52 3.27 11.54 7.77
C GLU A 52 1.78 11.35 8.06
N ARG A 53 0.98 12.30 7.57
CA ARG A 53 -0.49 12.15 7.62
C ARG A 53 -0.93 10.99 6.72
N PRO A 54 -1.90 10.17 7.16
CA PRO A 54 -2.47 9.16 6.28
C PRO A 54 -3.09 9.78 5.03
N SER A 55 -2.97 9.10 3.90
CA SER A 55 -3.56 9.50 2.62
C SER A 55 -4.31 8.33 1.97
N TYR A 56 -5.25 8.64 1.08
CA TYR A 56 -6.03 7.63 0.37
C TYR A 56 -5.28 7.09 -0.85
N PHE A 57 -5.28 5.78 -1.00
CA PHE A 57 -4.72 5.07 -2.15
C PHE A 57 -5.73 4.04 -2.65
N ALA A 58 -5.99 4.01 -3.95
CA ALA A 58 -6.87 3.03 -4.55
C ALA A 58 -6.18 1.67 -4.65
N PHE A 59 -6.91 0.59 -4.36
CA PHE A 59 -6.46 -0.75 -4.69
C PHE A 59 -6.40 -0.89 -6.23
N ALA A 60 -5.26 -1.31 -6.75
CA ALA A 60 -5.03 -1.60 -8.16
C ALA A 60 -5.15 -3.10 -8.49
N SER A 61 -5.32 -3.96 -7.47
CA SER A 61 -5.52 -5.40 -7.61
C SER A 61 -6.97 -5.82 -7.36
N ALA A 62 -7.31 -7.07 -7.68
CA ALA A 62 -8.57 -7.70 -7.31
C ALA A 62 -8.52 -8.25 -5.86
N PRO A 63 -9.66 -8.36 -5.16
CA PRO A 63 -9.72 -8.90 -3.79
C PRO A 63 -9.25 -10.36 -3.65
N GLU A 64 -9.28 -11.13 -4.73
CA GLU A 64 -8.85 -12.52 -4.80
C GLU A 64 -7.35 -12.72 -5.06
N ASP A 65 -6.64 -11.67 -5.44
CA ASP A 65 -5.21 -11.71 -5.76
C ASP A 65 -4.38 -12.10 -4.53
N GLU A 66 -3.18 -12.64 -4.76
CA GLU A 66 -2.29 -13.03 -3.67
C GLU A 66 -1.71 -11.82 -2.94
N GLU A 67 -1.35 -10.79 -3.70
CA GLU A 67 -0.76 -9.53 -3.23
C GLU A 67 -1.75 -8.39 -3.48
N VAL A 68 -1.73 -7.37 -2.61
CA VAL A 68 -2.49 -6.15 -2.87
C VAL A 68 -1.61 -5.15 -3.60
N GLU A 69 -2.11 -4.56 -4.69
CA GLU A 69 -1.33 -3.62 -5.49
C GLU A 69 -1.80 -2.17 -5.26
N PHE A 70 -0.84 -1.25 -5.21
CA PHE A 70 -1.08 0.19 -5.26
C PHE A 70 -0.27 0.84 -6.36
N LEU A 71 -0.90 1.72 -7.14
CA LEU A 71 -0.22 2.58 -8.11
C LEU A 71 0.03 3.95 -7.50
N VAL A 72 1.29 4.38 -7.47
CA VAL A 72 1.70 5.65 -6.89
C VAL A 72 2.43 6.47 -7.94
N LYS A 73 1.95 7.71 -8.13
CA LYS A 73 2.61 8.71 -8.95
C LYS A 73 3.55 9.55 -8.09
N HIS A 74 4.75 9.84 -8.58
CA HIS A 74 5.71 10.71 -7.92
C HIS A 74 5.09 12.08 -7.62
N GLY A 75 5.31 12.58 -6.41
CA GLY A 75 4.66 13.79 -5.90
C GLY A 75 5.16 14.17 -4.51
N GLY A 76 4.40 15.00 -3.79
CA GLY A 76 4.72 15.41 -2.42
C GLY A 76 3.99 14.59 -1.36
N GLY A 77 4.36 14.82 -0.09
CA GLY A 77 3.71 14.20 1.08
C GLY A 77 3.84 12.68 1.10
N THR A 78 2.83 12.00 1.63
CA THR A 78 2.79 10.53 1.78
C THR A 78 2.99 9.79 0.47
N GLY A 79 2.42 10.29 -0.64
CA GLY A 79 2.61 9.69 -1.96
C GLY A 79 4.06 9.79 -2.46
N GLY A 80 4.72 10.93 -2.22
CA GLY A 80 6.14 11.12 -2.53
C GLY A 80 7.03 10.19 -1.72
N LEU A 81 6.81 10.11 -0.40
CA LEU A 81 7.57 9.18 0.44
C LEU A 81 7.34 7.72 0.03
N PHE A 82 6.10 7.35 -0.28
CA PHE A 82 5.77 6.00 -0.74
C PHE A 82 6.47 5.68 -2.07
N TYR A 83 6.52 6.64 -3.00
CA TYR A 83 7.16 6.44 -4.30
C TYR A 83 8.66 6.06 -4.21
N GLU A 84 9.35 6.54 -3.17
CA GLU A 84 10.78 6.28 -2.92
C GLU A 84 11.04 4.98 -2.13
N MET A 85 10.01 4.25 -1.72
CA MET A 85 10.17 3.01 -0.96
C MET A 85 10.60 1.84 -1.84
N SER A 86 11.30 0.88 -1.22
CA SER A 86 11.79 -0.34 -1.87
C SER A 86 11.17 -1.60 -1.25
N ASP A 87 11.44 -2.75 -1.88
CA ASP A 87 11.13 -4.07 -1.35
C ASP A 87 11.56 -4.21 0.12
N GLY A 88 10.70 -4.82 0.93
CA GLY A 88 10.88 -4.99 2.37
C GLY A 88 10.43 -3.80 3.21
N SER A 89 10.17 -2.64 2.62
CA SER A 89 9.73 -1.47 3.38
C SER A 89 8.30 -1.65 3.93
N ARG A 90 8.01 -0.99 5.06
CA ARG A 90 6.75 -1.12 5.81
C ARG A 90 5.89 0.14 5.65
N VAL A 91 4.60 -0.05 5.37
CA VAL A 91 3.54 0.97 5.33
C VAL A 91 2.45 0.57 6.32
N GLU A 92 1.79 1.54 6.94
CA GLU A 92 0.66 1.27 7.85
C GLU A 92 -0.67 1.46 7.11
N LEU A 93 -1.52 0.45 7.14
CA LEU A 93 -2.94 0.56 6.85
C LEU A 93 -3.66 1.05 8.11
N VAL A 94 -4.43 2.14 8.00
CA VAL A 94 -5.03 2.88 9.13
C VAL A 94 -6.55 2.82 9.07
#